data_AF-A0A849AW94-F1
#
_entry.id   AF-A0A849AW94-F1
#
_cell.length_a   1.000
_cell.length_b   1.000
_cell.length_c   1.000
_cell.angle_alpha   90.00
_cell.angle_beta   90.00
_cell.angle_gamma   90.00
#
_symmetry.space_group_name_H-M   'P 1'
#
loop_
_entity.id
_entity.type
_entity.pdbx_description
1 polymer ?
#
loop_
_entity_poly.entity_id
_entity_poly.type
_entity_poly.pdbx_seq_one_letter_code
_entity_poly.pdbx_strand_id
1 'polypeptide(L)'
;MNFRTLILIGGVGIALHGCTSIDSFNSDSVKNFTSPQELIVQKNINAVNGRAKEYVYSWGAKQSNKEIQSLYPRKYLNSYCSAKGGKFSLLHKSSMSLVKNQWDKKLLSTYSSVKQGIGAYKCVQSDGQSWIVSIEPVSERKLDDGSGTRMVALQTKIMTAGDAQKFYSSANSSNNSAAKKTTVNNQTAKNTASKAVTPKEVEVKKEVETKKETKPTPELPVKRSVQVVETPQQQQLKYYVAARRDLNSGKNQIAACNNAQRAYNYGKLQGTEGTKVYTESGMVVARCLTSVPSYSSRFANSKAQAVKILQNLANNYNHAGAKNMLRQIK
;
A
#
# COMPACT_ATOMS: atom_id res chain seq x y z
N MET A 1 68.36 20.77 -12.98
CA MET A 1 68.04 21.11 -11.57
C MET A 1 67.12 22.33 -11.59
N ASN A 2 66.01 22.43 -10.87
CA ASN A 2 65.37 21.47 -9.96
C ASN A 2 63.83 21.57 -10.04
N PHE A 3 63.15 20.42 -9.92
CA PHE A 3 61.72 20.35 -9.65
C PHE A 3 61.40 20.82 -8.23
N ARG A 4 60.29 21.54 -8.04
CA ARG A 4 59.49 21.45 -6.81
C ARG A 4 58.00 21.38 -7.12
N THR A 5 57.50 20.16 -7.05
CA THR A 5 56.09 19.77 -7.07
C THR A 5 55.32 20.43 -5.93
N LEU A 6 54.12 20.94 -6.22
CA LEU A 6 53.08 21.21 -5.21
C LEU A 6 51.75 20.64 -5.73
N ILE A 7 51.40 19.46 -5.21
CA ILE A 7 50.13 18.80 -5.48
C ILE A 7 49.07 19.40 -4.56
N LEU A 8 48.05 20.04 -5.13
CA LEU A 8 46.83 20.44 -4.42
C LEU A 8 45.66 19.58 -4.90
N ILE A 9 45.38 18.53 -4.14
CA ILE A 9 44.18 17.70 -4.28
C ILE A 9 42.99 18.51 -3.75
N GLY A 10 42.18 19.06 -4.65
CA GLY A 10 41.04 19.92 -4.35
C GLY A 10 39.71 19.28 -4.79
N GLY A 11 39.08 18.56 -3.86
CA GLY A 11 37.81 17.82 -3.99
C GLY A 11 36.91 18.09 -5.20
N VAL A 12 36.82 17.09 -6.08
CA VAL A 12 35.68 16.96 -7.01
C VAL A 12 34.43 16.64 -6.19
N GLY A 13 33.69 17.69 -5.83
CA GLY A 13 32.37 17.57 -5.22
C GLY A 13 31.38 16.99 -6.23
N ILE A 14 31.20 15.67 -6.23
CA ILE A 14 30.18 15.00 -7.03
C ILE A 14 28.80 15.33 -6.44
N ALA A 15 28.25 16.47 -6.85
CA ALA A 15 26.86 16.81 -6.61
C ALA A 15 25.97 15.81 -7.36
N LEU A 16 25.53 14.76 -6.66
CA LEU A 16 24.57 13.77 -7.15
C LEU A 16 23.16 14.37 -7.26
N HIS A 17 23.01 15.40 -8.10
CA HIS A 17 21.71 15.80 -8.65
C HIS A 17 21.27 14.76 -9.69
N GLY A 18 20.83 13.61 -9.18
CA GLY A 18 20.16 12.56 -9.95
C GLY A 18 18.80 13.04 -10.45
N CYS A 19 18.81 13.93 -11.45
CA CYS A 19 17.65 14.28 -12.25
C CYS A 19 17.20 13.03 -13.01
N THR A 20 16.42 12.20 -12.35
CA THR A 20 15.59 11.19 -13.02
C THR A 20 14.48 11.94 -13.74
N SER A 21 14.78 12.37 -14.98
CA SER A 21 13.78 12.66 -15.98
C SER A 21 12.87 11.43 -16.05
N ILE A 22 11.65 11.60 -15.54
CA ILE A 22 10.64 10.56 -15.62
C ILE A 22 10.22 10.47 -17.08
N ASP A 23 10.51 9.32 -17.70
CA ASP A 23 9.89 8.95 -18.97
C ASP A 23 8.39 9.23 -18.89
N SER A 24 7.87 9.84 -19.95
CA SER A 24 6.46 10.25 -20.04
C SER A 24 5.51 9.15 -19.52
N PHE A 25 4.37 9.56 -18.94
CA PHE A 25 3.37 8.66 -18.33
C PHE A 25 2.62 7.78 -19.35
N ASN A 26 3.32 7.21 -20.34
CA ASN A 26 2.80 6.24 -21.28
C ASN A 26 2.36 4.96 -20.55
N SER A 27 1.16 4.50 -20.91
CA SER A 27 0.58 3.21 -20.53
C SER A 27 1.53 2.03 -20.74
N ASP A 28 2.36 2.02 -21.78
CA ASP A 28 3.30 0.93 -22.07
C ASP A 28 4.30 0.72 -20.94
N SER A 29 4.75 1.82 -20.33
CA SER A 29 5.70 1.82 -19.21
C SER A 29 5.14 1.21 -17.91
N VAL A 30 3.85 0.84 -17.91
CA VAL A 30 3.15 0.21 -16.76
C VAL A 30 2.41 -1.08 -17.09
N LYS A 31 2.25 -1.48 -18.37
CA LYS A 31 1.55 -2.72 -18.77
C LYS A 31 2.15 -4.00 -18.16
N ASN A 32 3.46 -4.03 -17.94
CA ASN A 32 4.21 -5.25 -17.60
C ASN A 32 4.22 -5.61 -16.11
N PHE A 33 3.70 -4.77 -15.21
CA PHE A 33 3.69 -5.09 -13.77
C PHE A 33 2.61 -6.12 -13.42
N THR A 34 2.97 -7.18 -12.68
CA THR A 34 2.01 -8.24 -12.29
C THR A 34 1.07 -7.81 -11.16
N SER A 35 1.39 -6.73 -10.44
CA SER A 35 0.56 -6.22 -9.34
C SER A 35 0.78 -4.71 -9.10
N PRO A 36 -0.17 -3.99 -8.48
CA PRO A 36 0.02 -2.59 -8.11
C PRO A 36 1.11 -2.41 -7.03
N GLN A 37 1.35 -3.41 -6.18
CA GLN A 37 2.45 -3.41 -5.21
C GLN A 37 3.82 -3.46 -5.91
N GLU A 38 3.93 -4.18 -7.03
CA GLU A 38 5.15 -4.25 -7.83
C GLU A 38 5.43 -2.94 -8.57
N LEU A 39 4.40 -2.28 -9.10
CA LEU A 39 4.48 -0.92 -9.63
C LEU A 39 5.02 0.06 -8.58
N ILE A 40 4.48 0.04 -7.36
CA ILE A 40 4.89 0.93 -6.25
C ILE A 40 6.39 0.79 -5.96
N VAL A 41 6.91 -0.43 -5.98
CA VAL A 41 8.34 -0.71 -5.76
C VAL A 41 9.18 -0.31 -6.97
N GLN A 42 8.85 -0.80 -8.17
CA GLN A 42 9.71 -0.62 -9.36
C GLN A 42 9.71 0.80 -9.92
N LYS A 43 8.61 1.56 -9.79
CA LYS A 43 8.58 3.00 -10.12
C LYS A 43 9.05 3.90 -8.97
N ASN A 44 9.56 3.33 -7.87
CA ASN A 44 10.00 4.07 -6.68
C ASN A 44 8.95 5.09 -6.21
N ILE A 45 7.69 4.65 -6.06
CA ILE A 45 6.58 5.51 -5.59
C ILE A 45 6.71 5.77 -4.08
N ASN A 46 7.24 4.80 -3.35
CA ASN A 46 7.74 4.99 -1.99
C ASN A 46 9.28 5.13 -2.02
N ALA A 47 9.87 5.49 -0.88
CA ALA A 47 11.32 5.38 -0.69
C ALA A 47 11.76 3.91 -0.73
N VAL A 48 13.05 3.65 -0.94
CA VAL A 48 13.62 2.29 -1.11
C VAL A 48 13.35 1.38 0.10
N ASN A 49 13.18 1.96 1.30
CA ASN A 49 12.82 1.27 2.54
C ASN A 49 11.29 1.08 2.73
N GLY A 50 10.48 1.38 1.71
CA GLY A 50 9.02 1.30 1.73
C GLY A 50 8.30 2.48 2.41
N ARG A 51 9.03 3.43 3.00
CA ARG A 51 8.46 4.60 3.69
C ARG A 51 8.03 5.70 2.71
N ALA A 52 7.41 6.75 3.24
CA ALA A 52 7.01 7.92 2.47
C ALA A 52 8.18 8.52 1.67
N LYS A 53 7.89 8.95 0.44
CA LYS A 53 8.82 9.64 -0.46
C LYS A 53 8.41 11.09 -0.61
N GLU A 54 9.40 11.98 -0.69
CA GLU A 54 9.16 13.40 -0.90
C GLU A 54 8.83 13.69 -2.38
N TYR A 55 7.82 14.53 -2.58
CA TYR A 55 7.38 15.01 -3.87
C TYR A 55 7.17 16.52 -3.82
N VAL A 56 7.67 17.24 -4.82
CA VAL A 56 7.40 18.68 -4.95
C VAL A 56 5.93 18.90 -5.28
N TYR A 57 5.23 19.71 -4.48
CA TYR A 57 3.85 20.10 -4.72
C TYR A 57 3.67 21.59 -5.08
N SER A 58 4.71 22.39 -4.84
CA SER A 58 4.83 23.80 -5.22
C SER A 58 6.29 24.14 -5.45
N TRP A 59 6.62 24.78 -6.57
CA TRP A 59 7.98 25.24 -6.91
C TRP A 59 8.24 26.71 -6.53
N GLY A 60 7.32 27.34 -5.79
CA GLY A 60 7.34 28.78 -5.52
C GLY A 60 6.90 29.62 -6.72
N ALA A 61 6.68 30.93 -6.49
CA ALA A 61 6.09 31.83 -7.48
C ALA A 61 6.93 31.98 -8.77
N LYS A 62 8.26 31.87 -8.67
CA LYS A 62 9.20 32.06 -9.79
C LYS A 62 9.33 30.86 -10.72
N GLN A 63 8.74 29.70 -10.39
CA GLN A 63 8.93 28.43 -11.12
C GLN A 63 7.60 27.65 -11.27
N SER A 64 6.48 28.36 -11.32
CA SER A 64 5.12 27.79 -11.40
C SER A 64 4.84 26.93 -12.64
N ASN A 65 5.68 27.02 -13.67
CA ASN A 65 5.60 26.24 -14.91
C ASN A 65 6.19 24.81 -14.80
N LYS A 66 6.93 24.49 -13.73
CA LYS A 66 7.50 23.16 -13.51
C LYS A 66 6.42 22.14 -13.11
N GLU A 67 6.55 20.90 -13.57
CA GLU A 67 5.57 19.84 -13.26
C GLU A 67 5.46 19.58 -11.75
N ILE A 68 4.22 19.48 -11.27
CA ILE A 68 3.92 19.15 -9.88
C ILE A 68 3.99 17.63 -9.66
N GLN A 69 4.96 17.23 -8.85
CA GLN A 69 5.33 15.83 -8.62
C GLN A 69 4.41 15.11 -7.63
N SER A 70 3.68 15.83 -6.77
CA SER A 70 2.77 15.22 -5.77
C SER A 70 1.62 14.41 -6.38
N LEU A 71 1.37 14.59 -7.69
CA LEU A 71 0.40 13.79 -8.44
C LEU A 71 0.96 12.47 -8.98
N TYR A 72 2.29 12.25 -8.95
CA TYR A 72 2.95 11.10 -9.58
C TYR A 72 2.46 9.74 -9.05
N PRO A 73 2.27 9.51 -7.73
CA PRO A 73 1.72 8.25 -7.23
C PRO A 73 0.36 7.95 -7.87
N ARG A 74 -0.56 8.92 -7.85
CA ARG A 74 -1.90 8.80 -8.44
C ARG A 74 -1.83 8.59 -9.96
N LYS A 75 -0.97 9.33 -10.68
CA LYS A 75 -0.79 9.19 -12.14
C LYS A 75 -0.36 7.77 -12.50
N TYR A 76 0.70 7.24 -11.87
CA TYR A 76 1.17 5.88 -12.16
C TYR A 76 0.12 4.80 -11.86
N LEU A 77 -0.55 4.89 -10.71
CA LEU A 77 -1.59 3.93 -10.31
C LEU A 77 -2.83 3.99 -11.22
N ASN A 78 -3.21 5.20 -11.65
CA ASN A 78 -4.26 5.41 -12.64
C ASN A 78 -3.88 4.78 -13.99
N SER A 79 -2.70 5.11 -14.53
CA SER A 79 -2.22 4.55 -15.81
C SER A 79 -2.11 3.02 -15.76
N TYR A 80 -1.67 2.45 -14.63
CA TYR A 80 -1.62 1.00 -14.43
C TYR A 80 -3.02 0.36 -14.44
N CYS A 81 -3.97 0.96 -13.73
CA CYS A 81 -5.37 0.52 -13.73
C CYS A 81 -5.96 0.55 -15.15
N SER A 82 -5.81 1.68 -15.86
CA SER A 82 -6.29 1.86 -17.24
C SER A 82 -5.61 0.90 -18.24
N ALA A 83 -4.30 0.65 -18.09
CA ALA A 83 -3.56 -0.31 -18.90
C ALA A 83 -4.00 -1.78 -18.71
N LYS A 84 -4.81 -2.06 -17.67
CA LYS A 84 -5.46 -3.35 -17.42
C LYS A 84 -6.98 -3.29 -17.66
N GLY A 85 -7.44 -2.36 -18.49
CA GLY A 85 -8.87 -2.19 -18.81
C GLY A 85 -9.72 -1.70 -17.62
N GLY A 86 -9.09 -1.18 -16.57
CA GLY A 86 -9.76 -0.83 -15.32
C GLY A 86 -10.08 0.65 -15.15
N LYS A 87 -11.11 0.92 -14.34
CA LYS A 87 -11.49 2.26 -13.90
C LYS A 87 -10.91 2.56 -12.53
N PHE A 88 -10.10 3.62 -12.46
CA PHE A 88 -9.52 4.13 -11.21
C PHE A 88 -10.38 5.28 -10.68
N SER A 89 -10.85 5.18 -9.43
CA SER A 89 -11.73 6.17 -8.81
C SER A 89 -11.35 6.44 -7.36
N LEU A 90 -11.65 7.65 -6.87
CA LEU A 90 -11.49 7.99 -5.46
C LEU A 90 -12.58 7.26 -4.64
N LEU A 91 -12.16 6.50 -3.64
CA LEU A 91 -13.03 5.77 -2.72
C LEU A 91 -13.24 6.54 -1.41
N HIS A 92 -12.17 7.08 -0.82
CA HIS A 92 -12.24 7.93 0.37
C HIS A 92 -11.30 9.13 0.25
N LYS A 93 -11.79 10.31 0.65
CA LYS A 93 -10.95 11.51 0.79
C LYS A 93 -10.03 11.37 2.01
N SER A 94 -8.78 11.79 1.87
CA SER A 94 -7.85 11.94 2.99
C SER A 94 -8.29 13.10 3.91
N SER A 95 -8.20 12.89 5.22
CA SER A 95 -8.20 13.97 6.23
C SER A 95 -6.79 14.35 6.72
N MET A 96 -5.75 13.85 6.03
CA MET A 96 -4.34 14.03 6.36
C MET A 96 -4.02 13.56 7.80
N SER A 97 -4.58 12.42 8.20
CA SER A 97 -4.49 11.90 9.58
C SER A 97 -3.05 11.58 10.00
N LEU A 98 -2.18 11.20 9.06
CA LEU A 98 -0.76 10.87 9.32
C LEU A 98 0.16 12.10 9.46
N VAL A 99 -0.27 13.28 9.00
CA VAL A 99 0.47 14.53 9.24
C VAL A 99 0.28 14.91 10.71
N LYS A 100 1.37 15.21 11.43
CA LYS A 100 1.30 15.57 12.85
C LYS A 100 1.00 17.04 13.09
N ASN A 101 1.62 17.93 12.31
CA ASN A 101 1.46 19.38 12.44
C ASN A 101 0.15 19.85 11.80
N GLN A 102 -0.66 20.62 12.55
CA GLN A 102 -1.95 21.14 12.07
C GLN A 102 -1.80 22.27 11.05
N TRP A 103 -0.70 23.05 11.12
CA TRP A 103 -0.42 24.08 10.14
C TRP A 103 -0.08 23.46 8.78
N ASP A 104 0.73 22.40 8.76
CA ASP A 104 1.04 21.61 7.56
C ASP A 104 -0.25 21.07 6.92
N LYS A 105 -1.18 20.51 7.72
CA LYS A 105 -2.49 20.06 7.20
C LYS A 105 -3.26 21.20 6.56
N LYS A 106 -3.40 22.33 7.28
CA LYS A 106 -4.12 23.51 6.78
C LYS A 106 -3.50 24.00 5.48
N LEU A 107 -2.17 24.06 5.39
CA LEU A 107 -1.44 24.46 4.20
C LEU A 107 -1.66 23.47 3.05
N LEU A 108 -1.38 22.18 3.23
CA LEU A 108 -1.59 21.14 2.22
C LEU A 108 -3.05 21.12 1.71
N SER A 109 -4.01 21.51 2.55
CA SER A 109 -5.43 21.60 2.18
C SER A 109 -5.76 22.77 1.22
N THR A 110 -4.91 23.79 1.09
CA THR A 110 -5.15 24.88 0.12
C THR A 110 -4.80 24.42 -1.30
N TYR A 111 -3.72 23.66 -1.48
CA TYR A 111 -3.20 23.24 -2.78
C TYR A 111 -4.08 22.17 -3.45
N SER A 112 -4.62 22.50 -4.63
CA SER A 112 -5.41 21.58 -5.46
C SER A 112 -4.62 20.34 -5.89
N SER A 113 -3.34 20.50 -6.23
CA SER A 113 -2.43 19.42 -6.61
C SER A 113 -2.27 18.35 -5.52
N VAL A 114 -2.20 18.75 -4.25
CA VAL A 114 -2.15 17.81 -3.12
C VAL A 114 -3.52 17.16 -2.93
N LYS A 115 -4.59 17.95 -2.81
CA LYS A 115 -5.98 17.43 -2.64
C LYS A 115 -6.39 16.43 -3.72
N GLN A 116 -5.93 16.62 -4.95
CA GLN A 116 -6.22 15.72 -6.07
C GLN A 116 -5.34 14.46 -6.09
N GLY A 117 -4.23 14.41 -5.36
CA GLY A 117 -3.30 13.27 -5.35
C GLY A 117 -3.50 12.28 -4.20
N ILE A 118 -4.16 12.69 -3.12
CA ILE A 118 -4.25 11.94 -1.85
C ILE A 118 -5.62 11.31 -1.58
N GLY A 119 -5.65 10.32 -0.68
CA GLY A 119 -6.83 9.55 -0.29
C GLY A 119 -6.71 8.07 -0.68
N ALA A 120 -7.79 7.31 -0.44
CA ALA A 120 -7.92 5.97 -0.97
C ALA A 120 -8.55 5.98 -2.34
N TYR A 121 -7.93 5.29 -3.28
CA TYR A 121 -8.41 5.05 -4.63
C TYR A 121 -8.67 3.56 -4.83
N LYS A 122 -9.74 3.24 -5.56
CA LYS A 122 -10.06 1.88 -5.98
C LYS A 122 -9.86 1.76 -7.48
N CYS A 123 -9.16 0.71 -7.91
CA CYS A 123 -9.23 0.23 -9.28
C CYS A 123 -10.26 -0.91 -9.35
N VAL A 124 -11.11 -0.90 -10.37
CA VAL A 124 -11.95 -2.04 -10.78
C VAL A 124 -11.57 -2.39 -12.20
N GLN A 125 -11.04 -3.59 -12.42
CA GLN A 125 -10.58 -4.10 -13.70
C GLN A 125 -11.72 -4.81 -14.46
N SER A 126 -11.57 -4.96 -15.78
CA SER A 126 -12.60 -5.54 -16.65
C SER A 126 -12.86 -7.02 -16.38
N ASP A 127 -11.91 -7.73 -15.78
CA ASP A 127 -12.01 -9.13 -15.32
C ASP A 127 -12.68 -9.28 -13.93
N GLY A 128 -13.17 -8.17 -13.36
CA GLY A 128 -13.78 -8.14 -12.03
C GLY A 128 -12.78 -8.11 -10.88
N GLN A 129 -11.46 -8.14 -11.13
CA GLN A 129 -10.48 -7.91 -10.08
C GLN A 129 -10.58 -6.46 -9.59
N SER A 130 -10.34 -6.24 -8.30
CA SER A 130 -10.27 -4.89 -7.75
C SER A 130 -9.25 -4.80 -6.62
N TRP A 131 -8.63 -3.63 -6.51
CA TRP A 131 -7.63 -3.33 -5.49
C TRP A 131 -7.80 -1.88 -5.01
N ILE A 132 -7.47 -1.66 -3.74
CA ILE A 132 -7.53 -0.35 -3.10
C ILE A 132 -6.11 0.07 -2.73
N VAL A 133 -5.78 1.33 -3.01
CA VAL A 133 -4.51 1.95 -2.66
C VAL A 133 -4.77 3.24 -1.91
N SER A 134 -4.08 3.43 -0.80
CA SER A 134 -4.05 4.67 -0.03
C SER A 134 -2.80 5.46 -0.41
N ILE A 135 -2.96 6.77 -0.65
CA ILE A 135 -1.88 7.73 -0.87
C ILE A 135 -2.06 8.83 0.16
N GLU A 136 -1.25 8.85 1.21
CA GLU A 136 -1.43 9.75 2.36
C GLU A 136 -0.19 10.62 2.62
N PRO A 137 -0.37 11.92 2.91
CA PRO A 137 0.71 12.78 3.34
C PRO A 137 1.11 12.46 4.79
N VAL A 138 2.42 12.43 5.06
CA VAL A 138 3.00 12.16 6.39
C VAL A 138 3.69 13.41 6.97
N SER A 139 4.23 14.28 6.12
CA SER A 139 4.80 15.57 6.51
C SER A 139 4.82 16.55 5.33
N GLU A 140 4.86 17.85 5.64
CA GLU A 140 5.20 18.93 4.70
C GLU A 140 6.58 19.50 5.07
N ARG A 141 7.30 20.05 4.10
CA ARG A 141 8.40 20.98 4.37
C ARG A 141 8.68 21.91 3.19
N LYS A 142 9.21 23.09 3.51
CA LYS A 142 9.91 23.95 2.56
C LYS A 142 11.33 23.42 2.33
N LEU A 143 11.93 23.78 1.20
CA LEU A 143 13.38 23.69 0.96
C LEU A 143 14.07 24.99 1.40
N ASP A 144 15.18 24.84 2.11
CA ASP A 144 15.99 25.95 2.64
C ASP A 144 17.08 26.39 1.65
N ASP A 145 16.71 26.43 0.36
CA ASP A 145 17.57 26.78 -0.78
C ASP A 145 17.22 28.16 -1.40
N GLY A 146 16.34 28.92 -0.73
CA GLY A 146 15.84 30.21 -1.23
C GLY A 146 14.84 30.14 -2.40
N SER A 147 14.62 28.96 -3.01
CA SER A 147 13.72 28.81 -4.17
C SER A 147 12.25 29.01 -3.81
N GLY A 148 11.88 28.75 -2.55
CA GLY A 148 10.49 28.69 -2.11
C GLY A 148 9.78 27.37 -2.47
N THR A 149 10.51 26.38 -2.99
CA THR A 149 10.00 25.04 -3.28
C THR A 149 9.50 24.37 -2.00
N ARG A 150 8.37 23.66 -2.10
CA ARG A 150 7.73 22.93 -1.00
C ARG A 150 7.42 21.50 -1.41
N MET A 151 7.68 20.59 -0.48
CA MET A 151 7.57 19.16 -0.67
C MET A 151 6.65 18.52 0.35
N VAL A 152 5.97 17.47 -0.08
CA VAL A 152 5.11 16.63 0.75
C VAL A 152 5.64 15.21 0.72
N ALA A 153 5.81 14.60 1.89
CA ALA A 153 6.17 13.19 2.00
C ALA A 153 4.91 12.34 1.87
N LEU A 154 4.76 11.62 0.76
CA LEU A 154 3.61 10.75 0.47
C LEU A 154 3.96 9.28 0.74
N GLN A 155 3.13 8.61 1.55
CA GLN A 155 3.14 7.17 1.73
C GLN A 155 2.07 6.54 0.84
N THR A 156 2.47 5.63 -0.05
CA THR A 156 1.54 4.81 -0.83
C THR A 156 1.46 3.40 -0.23
N LYS A 157 0.26 2.84 -0.07
CA LYS A 157 0.05 1.49 0.51
C LYS A 157 -1.18 0.80 -0.08
N ILE A 158 -1.05 -0.46 -0.48
CA ILE A 158 -2.19 -1.32 -0.84
C ILE A 158 -2.96 -1.70 0.44
N MET A 159 -4.30 -1.63 0.38
CA MET A 159 -5.19 -1.89 1.53
C MET A 159 -6.34 -2.82 1.15
N THR A 160 -6.86 -3.57 2.12
CA THR A 160 -8.15 -4.25 1.95
C THR A 160 -9.30 -3.24 2.07
N ALA A 161 -10.51 -3.63 1.66
CA ALA A 161 -11.69 -2.79 1.83
C ALA A 161 -11.99 -2.49 3.32
N GLY A 162 -11.79 -3.48 4.20
CA GLY A 162 -11.98 -3.31 5.65
C GLY A 162 -10.93 -2.40 6.28
N ASP A 163 -9.65 -2.51 5.88
CA ASP A 163 -8.60 -1.61 6.35
C ASP A 163 -8.87 -0.16 5.92
N ALA A 164 -9.29 0.03 4.67
CA ALA A 164 -9.63 1.35 4.14
C ALA A 164 -10.81 1.94 4.92
N GLN A 165 -11.91 1.20 5.07
CA GLN A 165 -13.06 1.65 5.86
C GLN A 165 -12.64 2.03 7.29
N LYS A 166 -11.89 1.17 7.99
CA LYS A 166 -11.42 1.46 9.37
C LYS A 166 -10.56 2.72 9.44
N PHE A 167 -9.60 2.89 8.52
CA PHE A 167 -8.70 4.05 8.49
C PHE A 167 -9.45 5.34 8.19
N TYR A 168 -10.28 5.38 7.14
CA TYR A 168 -10.97 6.60 6.72
C TYR A 168 -12.23 6.92 7.56
N SER A 169 -12.85 5.95 8.24
CA SER A 169 -13.93 6.24 9.20
C SER A 169 -13.38 6.84 10.50
N SER A 170 -12.36 6.24 11.11
CA SER A 170 -11.74 6.79 12.33
C SER A 170 -11.15 8.18 12.12
N ALA A 171 -10.62 8.45 10.93
CA ALA A 171 -10.08 9.73 10.52
C ALA A 171 -11.13 10.83 10.22
N ASN A 172 -12.43 10.48 10.21
CA ASN A 172 -13.55 11.41 10.07
C ASN A 172 -14.29 11.66 11.40
N SER A 173 -14.33 10.66 12.31
CA SER A 173 -14.93 10.82 13.65
C SER A 173 -14.24 11.91 14.50
N SER A 174 -12.97 12.23 14.23
CA SER A 174 -12.24 13.30 14.90
C SER A 174 -12.62 14.72 14.46
N ASN A 175 -13.45 14.89 13.43
CA ASN A 175 -13.88 16.21 12.92
C ASN A 175 -15.35 16.55 13.25
N ASN A 176 -16.09 15.65 13.92
CA ASN A 176 -17.53 15.80 14.19
C ASN A 176 -17.90 16.00 15.67
N SER A 177 -16.98 16.50 16.50
CA SER A 177 -17.27 17.03 17.84
C SER A 177 -17.69 18.52 17.80
N ALA A 178 -18.46 18.91 16.79
CA ALA A 178 -18.98 20.27 16.61
C ALA A 178 -20.35 20.29 15.89
N ALA A 179 -21.35 19.60 16.45
CA ALA A 179 -22.73 19.68 15.97
C ALA A 179 -23.74 19.80 17.12
N LYS A 180 -24.43 20.96 17.14
CA LYS A 180 -25.67 21.25 17.88
C LYS A 180 -25.75 20.85 19.37
N LYS A 181 -25.47 21.84 20.23
CA LYS A 181 -26.36 22.07 21.37
C LYS A 181 -27.76 22.36 20.82
N THR A 182 -28.67 21.39 20.89
CA THR A 182 -30.11 21.65 20.77
C THR A 182 -30.66 21.56 22.18
N THR A 183 -31.04 22.70 22.75
CA THR A 183 -31.66 22.76 24.08
C THR A 183 -33.01 22.08 24.02
N VAL A 184 -33.16 20.95 24.71
CA VAL A 184 -34.47 20.41 25.10
C VAL A 184 -34.41 20.19 26.61
N ASN A 185 -34.83 21.21 27.33
CA ASN A 185 -35.14 21.08 28.75
C ASN A 185 -36.58 20.59 28.85
N ASN A 186 -36.81 19.47 29.54
CA ASN A 186 -38.06 19.20 30.25
C ASN A 186 -37.88 17.99 31.17
N GLN A 187 -37.59 18.28 32.44
CA GLN A 187 -37.95 17.39 33.53
C GLN A 187 -39.48 17.41 33.67
N THR A 188 -40.11 16.25 33.75
CA THR A 188 -40.79 15.81 34.99
C THR A 188 -41.34 14.40 34.82
N ALA A 189 -41.00 13.52 35.77
CA ALA A 189 -41.65 12.23 35.91
C ALA A 189 -42.79 12.35 36.95
N LYS A 190 -43.93 11.72 36.68
CA LYS A 190 -44.88 11.33 37.72
C LYS A 190 -45.76 10.17 37.22
N ASN A 191 -45.66 9.04 37.93
CA ASN A 191 -46.65 8.00 38.28
C ASN A 191 -47.75 7.63 37.22
N THR A 192 -48.20 6.38 37.05
CA THR A 192 -48.41 5.33 38.07
C THR A 192 -48.54 3.93 37.43
N ALA A 193 -48.32 2.88 38.23
CA ALA A 193 -48.56 1.43 38.03
C ALA A 193 -49.67 1.01 37.02
N SER A 194 -49.56 -0.12 36.30
CA SER A 194 -49.72 -1.48 36.87
C SER A 194 -49.47 -2.64 35.89
N LYS A 195 -49.28 -3.85 36.46
CA LYS A 195 -49.57 -5.25 35.99
C LYS A 195 -50.11 -5.49 34.55
N ALA A 196 -49.91 -6.65 33.91
CA ALA A 196 -49.02 -7.82 34.07
C ALA A 196 -49.40 -8.86 32.96
N VAL A 197 -48.72 -10.02 32.96
CA VAL A 197 -49.12 -11.31 32.33
C VAL A 197 -48.75 -11.54 30.85
N THR A 198 -48.01 -12.64 30.65
CA THR A 198 -47.57 -13.29 29.39
C THR A 198 -48.40 -14.59 29.15
N PRO A 199 -47.98 -15.59 28.35
CA PRO A 199 -48.18 -15.72 26.89
C PRO A 199 -48.95 -17.02 26.48
N LYS A 200 -49.15 -17.25 25.17
CA LYS A 200 -49.32 -18.55 24.43
C LYS A 200 -49.60 -18.20 22.94
N GLU A 201 -48.99 -18.75 21.89
CA GLU A 201 -48.63 -20.13 21.47
C GLU A 201 -49.76 -20.89 20.72
N VAL A 202 -49.37 -21.81 19.82
CA VAL A 202 -50.13 -22.76 18.95
C VAL A 202 -50.41 -22.25 17.52
N GLU A 203 -50.38 -23.01 16.41
CA GLU A 203 -49.60 -24.15 15.88
C GLU A 203 -50.17 -24.45 14.45
N VAL A 204 -49.29 -24.42 13.44
CA VAL A 204 -49.14 -25.20 12.17
C VAL A 204 -50.27 -26.13 11.58
N LYS A 205 -50.26 -26.26 10.22
CA LYS A 205 -50.81 -27.32 9.28
C LYS A 205 -52.05 -26.86 8.46
N LYS A 206 -52.35 -27.23 7.20
CA LYS A 206 -51.79 -28.03 6.05
C LYS A 206 -52.56 -27.58 4.76
N GLU A 207 -52.00 -27.34 3.56
CA GLU A 207 -51.52 -28.25 2.46
C GLU A 207 -52.55 -28.55 1.32
N VAL A 208 -52.10 -28.88 0.09
CA VAL A 208 -52.84 -29.30 -1.18
C VAL A 208 -53.36 -28.14 -2.09
N GLU A 209 -52.82 -27.82 -3.29
CA GLU A 209 -52.73 -28.49 -4.64
C GLU A 209 -54.04 -28.54 -5.48
N THR A 210 -54.14 -28.26 -6.80
CA THR A 210 -53.27 -27.54 -7.79
C THR A 210 -53.96 -27.30 -9.18
N LYS A 211 -53.42 -26.39 -10.03
CA LYS A 211 -53.59 -26.14 -11.51
C LYS A 211 -53.83 -24.64 -11.86
N LYS A 212 -53.50 -24.06 -13.05
CA LYS A 212 -52.36 -24.16 -14.00
C LYS A 212 -52.64 -23.16 -15.16
N GLU A 213 -51.89 -22.05 -15.31
CA GLU A 213 -51.41 -21.50 -16.61
C GLU A 213 -50.53 -20.22 -16.53
N THR A 214 -49.39 -20.28 -17.24
CA THR A 214 -48.77 -19.24 -18.11
C THR A 214 -48.26 -17.87 -17.57
N LYS A 215 -46.99 -17.87 -17.08
CA LYS A 215 -45.89 -16.85 -17.19
C LYS A 215 -46.09 -15.36 -16.76
N PRO A 216 -45.01 -14.60 -16.42
CA PRO A 216 -43.60 -14.98 -16.25
C PRO A 216 -43.03 -14.76 -14.82
N THR A 217 -41.93 -15.45 -14.54
CA THR A 217 -41.25 -15.55 -13.24
C THR A 217 -40.48 -14.29 -12.82
N PRO A 218 -40.60 -13.81 -11.56
CA PRO A 218 -39.58 -12.98 -10.93
C PRO A 218 -38.44 -13.87 -10.42
N GLU A 219 -37.21 -13.66 -10.90
CA GLU A 219 -36.05 -14.43 -10.43
C GLU A 219 -35.79 -14.19 -8.93
N LEU A 220 -35.60 -15.29 -8.19
CA LEU A 220 -35.09 -15.24 -6.83
C LEU A 220 -33.69 -14.58 -6.81
N PRO A 221 -33.36 -13.75 -5.80
CA PRO A 221 -32.06 -13.08 -5.75
C PRO A 221 -30.93 -14.12 -5.62
N VAL A 222 -30.15 -14.26 -6.70
CA VAL A 222 -28.98 -15.13 -6.75
C VAL A 222 -28.05 -14.84 -5.57
N LYS A 223 -27.76 -15.89 -4.79
CA LYS A 223 -26.90 -15.86 -3.61
C LYS A 223 -25.50 -15.39 -4.02
N ARG A 224 -25.24 -14.08 -3.87
CA ARG A 224 -23.99 -13.43 -4.29
C ARG A 224 -22.82 -14.10 -3.56
N SER A 225 -21.94 -14.77 -4.32
CA SER A 225 -20.77 -15.43 -3.74
C SER A 225 -19.87 -14.40 -3.07
N VAL A 226 -19.57 -14.64 -1.79
CA VAL A 226 -18.71 -13.75 -1.00
C VAL A 226 -17.30 -13.83 -1.57
N GLN A 227 -16.85 -12.76 -2.23
CA GLN A 227 -15.45 -12.61 -2.59
C GLN A 227 -14.61 -12.51 -1.31
N VAL A 228 -13.95 -13.60 -0.95
CA VAL A 228 -13.02 -13.64 0.18
C VAL A 228 -11.79 -12.81 -0.20
N VAL A 229 -11.73 -11.59 0.32
CA VAL A 229 -10.56 -10.72 0.17
C VAL A 229 -9.41 -11.35 0.96
N GLU A 230 -8.42 -11.90 0.26
CA GLU A 230 -7.28 -12.57 0.90
C GLU A 230 -6.55 -11.60 1.83
N THR A 231 -6.40 -11.98 3.11
CA THR A 231 -5.67 -11.20 4.11
C THR A 231 -4.18 -11.09 3.74
N PRO A 232 -3.44 -10.09 4.27
CA PRO A 232 -1.99 -10.02 4.07
C PRO A 232 -1.25 -11.31 4.44
N GLN A 233 -1.70 -12.02 5.50
CA GLN A 233 -1.20 -13.31 5.92
C GLN A 233 -1.50 -14.42 4.90
N GLN A 234 -2.71 -14.45 4.32
CA GLN A 234 -3.07 -15.41 3.27
C GLN A 234 -2.28 -15.15 1.98
N GLN A 235 -2.12 -13.90 1.57
CA GLN A 235 -1.29 -13.52 0.43
C GLN A 235 0.19 -13.89 0.66
N GLN A 236 0.73 -13.60 1.85
CA GLN A 236 2.07 -14.00 2.26
C GLN A 236 2.29 -15.52 2.12
N LEU A 237 1.36 -16.32 2.64
CA LEU A 237 1.41 -17.79 2.57
C LEU A 237 1.31 -18.28 1.11
N LYS A 238 0.38 -17.73 0.33
CA LYS A 238 0.19 -18.05 -1.10
C LYS A 238 1.45 -17.82 -1.93
N TYR A 239 2.09 -16.66 -1.79
CA TYR A 239 3.35 -16.38 -2.47
C TYR A 239 4.51 -17.25 -1.96
N TYR A 240 4.57 -17.56 -0.67
CA TYR A 240 5.58 -18.46 -0.11
C TYR A 240 5.45 -19.90 -0.61
N VAL A 241 4.22 -20.44 -0.65
CA VAL A 241 3.94 -21.79 -1.17
C VAL A 241 4.26 -21.88 -2.67
N ALA A 242 3.86 -20.87 -3.46
CA ALA A 242 4.21 -20.81 -4.87
C ALA A 242 5.73 -20.78 -5.09
N ALA A 243 6.46 -19.95 -4.32
CA ALA A 243 7.92 -19.90 -4.37
C ALA A 243 8.58 -21.22 -4.01
N ARG A 244 8.13 -21.89 -2.94
CA ARG A 244 8.63 -23.21 -2.54
C ARG A 244 8.37 -24.28 -3.60
N ARG A 245 7.14 -24.34 -4.15
CA ARG A 245 6.77 -25.29 -5.22
C ARG A 245 7.67 -25.13 -6.44
N ASP A 246 7.80 -23.89 -6.93
CA ASP A 246 8.52 -23.60 -8.16
C ASP A 246 10.03 -23.86 -7.98
N LEU A 247 10.64 -23.39 -6.87
CA LEU A 247 12.05 -23.70 -6.55
C LEU A 247 12.33 -25.20 -6.40
N ASN A 248 11.48 -25.94 -5.68
CA ASN A 248 11.65 -27.39 -5.51
C ASN A 248 11.52 -28.14 -6.84
N SER A 249 10.74 -27.62 -7.79
CA SER A 249 10.60 -28.19 -9.14
C SER A 249 11.74 -27.84 -10.09
N GLY A 250 12.66 -26.95 -9.70
CA GLY A 250 13.72 -26.40 -10.54
C GLY A 250 13.24 -25.45 -11.65
N LYS A 251 11.94 -25.39 -11.94
CA LYS A 251 11.34 -24.58 -13.01
C LYS A 251 11.09 -23.14 -12.56
N ASN A 252 11.12 -22.21 -13.51
CA ASN A 252 10.73 -20.81 -13.32
C ASN A 252 11.43 -20.10 -12.12
N GLN A 253 12.71 -20.38 -11.89
CA GLN A 253 13.47 -19.88 -10.73
C GLN A 253 13.34 -18.36 -10.50
N ILE A 254 13.28 -17.56 -11.57
CA ILE A 254 13.00 -16.11 -11.50
C ILE A 254 11.63 -15.81 -10.88
N ALA A 255 10.57 -16.45 -11.36
CA ALA A 255 9.21 -16.25 -10.84
C ALA A 255 9.12 -16.73 -9.39
N ALA A 256 9.77 -17.85 -9.07
CA ALA A 256 9.85 -18.39 -7.72
C ALA A 256 10.55 -17.41 -6.76
N CYS A 257 11.67 -16.81 -7.17
CA CYS A 257 12.38 -15.79 -6.41
C CYS A 257 11.60 -14.47 -6.28
N ASN A 258 10.92 -14.03 -7.33
CA ASN A 258 9.99 -12.89 -7.27
C ASN A 258 8.85 -13.17 -6.26
N ASN A 259 8.30 -14.39 -6.23
CA ASN A 259 7.27 -14.79 -5.28
C ASN A 259 7.81 -14.88 -3.84
N ALA A 260 9.03 -15.39 -3.64
CA ALA A 260 9.70 -15.36 -2.34
C ALA A 260 9.88 -13.93 -1.82
N GLN A 261 10.28 -12.99 -2.71
CA GLN A 261 10.42 -11.58 -2.39
C GLN A 261 9.08 -10.92 -2.05
N ARG A 262 8.01 -11.26 -2.78
CA ARG A 262 6.64 -10.82 -2.47
C ARG A 262 6.23 -11.32 -1.08
N ALA A 263 6.38 -12.61 -0.77
CA ALA A 263 6.08 -13.18 0.55
C ALA A 263 6.89 -12.51 1.68
N TYR A 264 8.20 -12.31 1.50
CA TYR A 264 9.05 -11.64 2.48
C TYR A 264 8.64 -10.18 2.71
N ASN A 265 8.15 -9.49 1.67
CA ASN A 265 7.65 -8.12 1.78
C ASN A 265 6.26 -8.04 2.44
N TYR A 266 5.34 -8.99 2.17
CA TYR A 266 4.06 -9.06 2.89
C TYR A 266 4.25 -9.28 4.38
N GLY A 267 5.25 -10.08 4.77
CA GLY A 267 5.61 -10.30 6.18
C GLY A 267 6.20 -9.10 6.94
N LYS A 268 6.43 -7.95 6.27
CA LYS A 268 6.85 -6.67 6.88
C LYS A 268 5.68 -5.71 7.11
N LEU A 269 4.45 -6.20 6.98
CA LEU A 269 3.26 -5.42 7.30
C LEU A 269 2.94 -5.60 8.79
N GLN A 270 2.45 -4.55 9.44
CA GLN A 270 2.03 -4.63 10.84
C GLN A 270 1.03 -5.79 11.05
N GLY A 271 1.31 -6.66 12.03
CA GLY A 271 0.52 -7.87 12.28
C GLY A 271 0.92 -9.10 11.44
N THR A 272 2.03 -9.05 10.70
CA THR A 272 2.61 -10.20 9.96
C THR A 272 4.08 -10.48 10.29
N GLU A 273 4.75 -9.53 10.95
CA GLU A 273 6.15 -9.64 11.37
C GLU A 273 6.33 -10.79 12.38
N GLY A 274 7.45 -11.50 12.27
CA GLY A 274 7.75 -12.67 13.13
C GLY A 274 6.97 -13.95 12.84
N THR A 275 6.07 -13.96 11.85
CA THR A 275 5.48 -15.22 11.37
C THR A 275 6.56 -16.18 10.85
N LYS A 276 6.37 -17.50 11.02
CA LYS A 276 7.24 -18.52 10.41
C LYS A 276 7.37 -18.34 8.89
N VAL A 277 6.31 -17.88 8.23
CA VAL A 277 6.31 -17.59 6.79
C VAL A 277 7.21 -16.40 6.46
N TYR A 278 7.32 -15.39 7.33
CA TYR A 278 8.22 -14.25 7.13
C TYR A 278 9.69 -14.65 7.22
N THR A 279 10.07 -15.41 8.25
CA THR A 279 11.45 -15.84 8.44
C THR A 279 11.90 -16.81 7.33
N GLU A 280 11.04 -17.77 6.99
CA GLU A 280 11.27 -18.73 5.90
C GLU A 280 11.34 -18.06 4.52
N SER A 281 10.42 -17.13 4.20
CA SER A 281 10.50 -16.40 2.92
C SER A 281 11.76 -15.53 2.84
N GLY A 282 12.21 -14.93 3.94
CA GLY A 282 13.49 -14.23 4.01
C GLY A 282 14.70 -15.13 3.74
N MET A 283 14.70 -16.38 4.25
CA MET A 283 15.73 -17.37 3.90
C MET A 283 15.73 -17.72 2.41
N VAL A 284 14.54 -17.86 1.80
CA VAL A 284 14.43 -18.13 0.36
C VAL A 284 14.91 -16.94 -0.47
N VAL A 285 14.57 -15.70 -0.09
CA VAL A 285 15.08 -14.49 -0.75
C VAL A 285 16.60 -14.40 -0.67
N ALA A 286 17.20 -14.69 0.48
CA ALA A 286 18.65 -14.69 0.63
C ALA A 286 19.32 -15.70 -0.33
N ARG A 287 18.77 -16.92 -0.47
CA ARG A 287 19.23 -17.91 -1.46
C ARG A 287 19.06 -17.45 -2.89
N CYS A 288 17.95 -16.80 -3.23
CA CYS A 288 17.75 -16.22 -4.55
C CYS A 288 18.79 -15.14 -4.88
N LEU A 289 19.16 -14.31 -3.90
CA LEU A 289 20.18 -13.27 -4.05
C LEU A 289 21.62 -13.80 -4.12
N THR A 290 21.90 -15.00 -3.59
CA THR A 290 23.26 -15.59 -3.61
C THR A 290 23.46 -16.68 -4.66
N SER A 291 22.41 -17.41 -5.01
CA SER A 291 22.52 -18.73 -5.64
C SER A 291 21.66 -18.90 -6.91
N VAL A 292 20.91 -17.87 -7.32
CA VAL A 292 20.16 -17.85 -8.59
C VAL A 292 20.72 -16.71 -9.45
N PRO A 293 21.72 -16.96 -10.34
CA PRO A 293 22.45 -15.90 -11.04
C PRO A 293 21.57 -14.94 -11.83
N SER A 294 20.52 -15.46 -12.47
CA SER A 294 19.57 -14.69 -13.26
C SER A 294 18.65 -13.79 -12.41
N TYR A 295 18.50 -14.08 -11.11
CA TYR A 295 17.79 -13.21 -10.16
C TYR A 295 18.76 -12.23 -9.49
N SER A 296 19.95 -12.70 -9.08
CA SER A 296 20.94 -11.88 -8.37
C SER A 296 21.57 -10.80 -9.25
N SER A 297 21.75 -11.02 -10.55
CA SER A 297 22.27 -10.04 -11.51
C SER A 297 21.43 -8.77 -11.63
N ARG A 298 20.14 -8.84 -11.25
CA ARG A 298 19.22 -7.69 -11.20
C ARG A 298 19.55 -6.69 -10.08
N PHE A 299 20.48 -7.03 -9.19
CA PHE A 299 20.87 -6.20 -8.05
C PHE A 299 22.39 -6.07 -7.97
N ALA A 300 22.92 -4.86 -8.22
CA ALA A 300 24.36 -4.57 -8.13
C ALA A 300 25.01 -4.96 -6.78
N ASN A 301 24.20 -5.06 -5.71
CA ASN A 301 24.63 -5.40 -4.35
C ASN A 301 23.90 -6.63 -3.78
N SER A 302 23.59 -7.62 -4.63
CA SER A 302 22.83 -8.83 -4.27
C SER A 302 23.36 -9.57 -3.02
N LYS A 303 24.67 -9.87 -2.97
CA LYS A 303 25.32 -10.52 -1.81
C LYS A 303 25.15 -9.70 -0.52
N ALA A 304 25.32 -8.38 -0.58
CA ALA A 304 25.14 -7.49 0.57
C ALA A 304 23.67 -7.39 1.03
N GLN A 305 22.71 -7.44 0.10
CA GLN A 305 21.29 -7.50 0.44
C GLN A 305 20.93 -8.83 1.13
N ALA A 306 21.47 -9.96 0.64
CA ALA A 306 21.31 -11.26 1.28
C ALA A 306 21.85 -11.25 2.72
N VAL A 307 23.06 -10.72 2.94
CA VAL A 307 23.66 -10.56 4.27
C VAL A 307 22.77 -9.73 5.20
N LYS A 308 22.23 -8.59 4.75
CA LYS A 308 21.33 -7.75 5.56
C LYS A 308 20.06 -8.49 5.98
N ILE A 309 19.45 -9.27 5.07
CA ILE A 309 18.27 -10.08 5.37
C ILE A 309 18.62 -11.14 6.41
N LEU A 310 19.70 -11.89 6.19
CA LEU A 310 20.10 -12.97 7.08
C LEU A 310 20.55 -12.45 8.46
N GLN A 311 21.20 -11.29 8.55
CA GLN A 311 21.53 -10.63 9.82
C GLN A 311 20.28 -10.29 10.62
N ASN A 312 19.27 -9.69 9.98
CA ASN A 312 17.98 -9.44 10.63
C ASN A 312 17.31 -10.74 11.11
N LEU A 313 17.33 -11.81 10.30
CA LEU A 313 16.77 -13.11 10.70
C LEU A 313 17.55 -13.79 11.85
N ALA A 314 18.88 -13.71 11.82
CA ALA A 314 19.76 -14.29 12.82
C ALA A 314 19.66 -13.56 14.17
N ASN A 315 19.57 -12.23 14.15
CA ASN A 315 19.61 -11.39 15.35
C ASN A 315 18.20 -11.20 15.95
N ASN A 316 17.21 -10.83 15.15
CA ASN A 316 15.88 -10.45 15.65
C ASN A 316 14.92 -11.64 15.78
N TYR A 317 15.23 -12.76 15.11
CA TYR A 317 14.37 -13.97 15.08
C TYR A 317 15.14 -15.25 15.45
N ASN A 318 16.37 -15.12 15.95
CA ASN A 318 17.25 -16.23 16.36
C ASN A 318 17.42 -17.35 15.30
N HIS A 319 17.23 -17.04 14.02
CA HIS A 319 16.99 -18.07 12.99
C HIS A 319 18.25 -18.90 12.69
N ALA A 320 18.28 -20.17 13.11
CA ALA A 320 19.44 -21.05 12.99
C ALA A 320 19.95 -21.20 11.55
N GLY A 321 19.03 -21.39 10.59
CA GLY A 321 19.39 -21.45 9.16
C GLY A 321 20.02 -20.15 8.64
N ALA A 322 19.68 -19.00 9.22
CA ALA A 322 20.25 -17.72 8.81
C ALA A 322 21.68 -17.54 9.36
N LYS A 323 21.92 -17.97 10.61
CA LYS A 323 23.27 -18.01 11.21
C LYS A 323 24.21 -18.91 10.40
N ASN A 324 23.74 -20.09 9.99
CA ASN A 324 24.53 -21.01 9.17
C ASN A 324 24.82 -20.44 7.79
N MET A 325 23.82 -19.87 7.11
CA MET A 325 24.01 -19.27 5.79
C MET A 325 24.92 -18.02 5.83
N LEU A 326 24.88 -17.21 6.90
CA LEU A 326 25.85 -16.11 7.09
C LEU A 326 27.29 -16.59 7.19
N ARG A 327 27.54 -17.74 7.81
CA ARG A 327 28.89 -18.35 7.88
C ARG A 327 29.38 -18.85 6.53
N GLN A 328 28.48 -19.18 5.60
CA GLN A 328 28.80 -19.66 4.25
C GLN A 328 28.96 -18.52 3.22
N ILE A 329 28.48 -17.31 3.53
CA ILE A 329 28.52 -16.15 2.63
C ILE A 329 29.72 -15.25 2.92
N LYS A 330 30.26 -15.28 4.14
CA LYS A 330 31.51 -14.61 4.50
C LYS A 330 32.67 -15.22 3.69
#